data_AF-A0A822EVV9-F1
#
_entry.id   AF-A0A822EVV9-F1
#
_cell.length_a   1.000
_cell.length_b   1.000
_cell.length_c   1.000
_cell.angle_alpha   90.00
_cell.angle_beta   90.00
_cell.angle_gamma   90.00
#
_symmetry.space_group_name_H-M   'P 1'
#
loop_
_entity.id
_entity.type
_entity.pdbx_description
1 polymer ?
#
loop_
_entity_poly.entity_id
_entity_poly.type
_entity_poly.pdbx_seq_one_letter_code
_entity_poly.pdbx_strand_id
1 'polypeptide(L)'
;MPTNQKIKIKNYSARIPQWKKIDKEIQQLTQLYNQIDPGSIQTFNDFPLSQKTLDGLAKSGFTNPTDIQREAIGVALQGHDILGAAMTGSGKTLAFLIPVLECLYRARWTINDGLGILIISPTRELAY
;
A
#
# COMPACT_ATOMS: atom_id res chain seq x y z
N MET A 1 54.18 -33.34 14.30
CA MET A 1 53.41 -32.18 14.80
C MET A 1 52.45 -31.74 13.69
N PRO A 2 51.19 -32.17 13.65
CA PRO A 2 50.25 -31.66 12.65
C PRO A 2 49.65 -30.33 13.10
N THR A 3 49.83 -29.30 12.27
CA THR A 3 49.38 -27.93 12.48
C THR A 3 47.86 -27.85 12.38
N ASN A 4 47.22 -27.40 13.45
CA ASN A 4 45.77 -27.30 13.59
C ASN A 4 45.24 -26.09 12.78
N GLN A 5 44.73 -26.33 11.57
CA GLN A 5 44.03 -25.31 10.78
C GLN A 5 42.62 -25.11 11.36
N LYS A 6 42.41 -23.98 12.04
CA LYS A 6 41.10 -23.52 12.50
C LYS A 6 40.15 -23.38 11.30
N ILE A 7 39.15 -24.26 11.21
CA ILE A 7 38.03 -24.15 10.28
C ILE A 7 37.24 -22.89 10.67
N LYS A 8 37.32 -21.84 9.84
CA LYS A 8 36.45 -20.66 9.96
C LYS A 8 35.04 -21.05 9.51
N ILE A 9 34.17 -21.36 10.47
CA ILE A 9 32.74 -21.53 10.23
C ILE A 9 32.18 -20.16 9.82
N LYS A 10 31.93 -19.96 8.53
CA LYS A 10 31.20 -18.79 8.02
C LYS A 10 29.76 -18.92 8.50
N ASN A 11 29.34 -18.06 9.42
CA ASN A 11 27.94 -17.94 9.83
C ASN A 11 27.12 -17.38 8.66
N TYR A 12 26.57 -18.27 7.83
CA TYR A 12 25.53 -17.93 6.86
C TYR A 12 24.24 -17.68 7.63
N SER A 13 23.98 -16.43 8.02
CA SER A 13 22.64 -16.02 8.44
C SER A 13 21.69 -16.27 7.26
N ALA A 14 20.73 -17.18 7.43
CA ALA A 14 19.79 -17.56 6.39
C ALA A 14 19.00 -16.33 5.92
N ARG A 15 19.21 -15.88 4.69
CA ARG A 15 18.48 -14.75 4.11
C ARG A 15 17.00 -15.13 4.00
N ILE A 16 16.15 -14.41 4.73
CA ILE A 16 14.69 -14.60 4.67
C ILE A 16 14.23 -14.29 3.23
N PRO A 17 13.50 -15.22 2.57
CA PRO A 17 12.95 -15.00 1.23
C PRO A 17 12.07 -13.75 1.18
N GLN A 18 12.08 -13.05 0.05
CA GLN A 18 11.33 -11.80 -0.11
C GLN A 18 9.83 -11.99 0.11
N TRP A 19 9.22 -13.02 -0.50
CA TRP A 19 7.78 -13.30 -0.36
C TRP A 19 7.33 -13.40 1.10
N LYS A 20 8.14 -14.03 1.96
CA LYS A 20 7.84 -14.19 3.39
C LYS A 20 7.84 -12.85 4.14
N LYS A 21 8.66 -11.88 3.70
CA LYS A 21 8.63 -10.52 4.25
C LYS A 21 7.36 -9.80 3.83
N ILE A 22 6.98 -9.92 2.56
CA ILE A 22 5.79 -9.28 2.02
C ILE A 22 4.52 -9.86 2.67
N ASP A 23 4.47 -11.18 2.95
CA ASP A 23 3.32 -11.81 3.61
C ASP A 23 3.15 -11.31 5.04
N LYS A 24 4.27 -11.17 5.75
CA LYS A 24 4.29 -10.57 7.08
C LYS A 24 3.80 -9.12 7.03
N GLU A 25 4.25 -8.33 6.05
CA GLU A 25 3.81 -6.95 5.87
C GLU A 25 2.29 -6.88 5.61
N ILE A 26 1.75 -7.65 4.65
CA ILE A 26 0.29 -7.71 4.42
C ILE A 26 -0.46 -8.00 5.72
N GLN A 27 -0.01 -9.02 6.45
CA GLN A 27 -0.71 -9.47 7.65
C GLN A 27 -0.75 -8.36 8.70
N GLN A 28 0.37 -7.65 8.88
CA GLN A 28 0.45 -6.50 9.78
C GLN A 28 -0.48 -5.37 9.35
N LEU A 29 -0.47 -4.98 8.07
CA LEU A 29 -1.32 -3.91 7.55
C LEU A 29 -2.81 -4.23 7.72
N THR A 30 -3.22 -5.44 7.33
CA THR A 30 -4.63 -5.86 7.34
C THR A 30 -5.21 -5.87 8.76
N GLN A 31 -4.41 -6.19 9.77
CA GLN A 31 -4.83 -6.15 11.17
C GLN A 31 -5.16 -4.73 11.68
N LEU A 32 -4.60 -3.70 11.04
CA LEU A 32 -4.77 -2.31 11.44
C LEU A 32 -5.99 -1.64 10.78
N TYR A 33 -6.57 -2.24 9.73
CA TYR A 33 -7.62 -1.57 8.94
C TYR A 33 -8.87 -1.25 9.73
N ASN A 34 -9.30 -2.14 10.62
CA ASN A 34 -10.48 -1.91 11.46
C ASN A 34 -10.24 -0.85 12.55
N GLN A 35 -9.01 -0.38 12.72
CA GLN A 35 -8.60 0.61 13.72
C GLN A 35 -8.35 1.98 13.10
N ILE A 36 -8.54 2.14 11.79
CA ILE A 36 -8.35 3.42 11.12
C ILE A 36 -9.42 4.40 11.59
N ASP A 37 -8.99 5.46 12.25
CA ASP A 37 -9.82 6.61 12.63
C ASP A 37 -9.41 7.82 11.77
N PRO A 38 -10.29 8.30 10.85
CA PRO A 38 -10.03 9.48 10.04
C PRO A 38 -9.62 10.69 10.87
N GLY A 39 -10.15 10.88 12.09
CA GLY A 39 -9.83 12.03 12.94
C GLY A 39 -8.37 12.10 13.39
N SER A 40 -7.67 10.96 13.40
CA SER A 40 -6.27 10.85 13.80
C SER A 40 -5.27 11.04 12.66
N ILE A 41 -5.72 11.01 11.40
CA ILE A 41 -4.86 11.01 10.22
C ILE A 41 -4.40 12.43 9.86
N GLN A 42 -3.09 12.69 9.97
CA GLN A 42 -2.47 13.97 9.60
C GLN A 42 -1.61 13.86 8.33
N THR A 43 -1.01 12.70 8.10
CA THR A 43 -0.10 12.38 7.00
C THR A 43 -0.43 11.03 6.40
N PHE A 44 0.08 10.74 5.20
CA PHE A 44 -0.11 9.42 4.59
C PHE A 44 0.55 8.28 5.37
N ASN A 45 1.55 8.57 6.22
CA ASN A 45 2.19 7.57 7.08
C ASN A 45 1.30 7.12 8.24
N ASP A 46 0.23 7.86 8.55
CA ASP A 46 -0.70 7.47 9.61
C ASP A 46 -1.67 6.38 9.12
N PHE A 47 -1.77 6.17 7.80
CA PHE A 47 -2.49 5.03 7.25
C PHE A 47 -1.62 3.77 7.25
N PRO A 48 -2.22 2.58 7.48
CA PRO A 48 -1.55 1.30 7.27
C PRO A 48 -1.43 0.98 5.77
N LEU A 49 -0.52 1.66 5.08
CA LEU A 49 -0.20 1.43 3.66
C LEU A 49 1.10 0.64 3.50
N SER A 50 1.23 -0.08 2.40
CA SER A 50 2.49 -0.72 2.03
C SER A 50 3.63 0.29 1.86
N GLN A 51 4.86 -0.13 2.16
CA GLN A 51 6.03 0.74 2.00
C GLN A 51 6.17 1.22 0.54
N LYS A 52 5.79 0.39 -0.43
CA LYS A 52 5.80 0.73 -1.86
C LYS A 52 4.89 1.93 -2.16
N THR A 53 3.70 1.96 -1.57
CA THR A 53 2.75 3.06 -1.75
C THR A 53 3.26 4.32 -1.06
N LEU A 54 3.75 4.21 0.18
CA LEU A 54 4.33 5.35 0.91
C LEU A 54 5.53 5.96 0.17
N ASP A 55 6.43 5.13 -0.34
CA ASP A 55 7.58 5.58 -1.15
C ASP A 55 7.12 6.29 -2.42
N GLY A 56 6.07 5.79 -3.09
CA GLY A 56 5.49 6.41 -4.27
C GLY A 56 4.89 7.78 -3.97
N LEU A 57 4.10 7.88 -2.90
CA LEU A 57 3.50 9.13 -2.43
C LEU A 57 4.58 10.16 -2.09
N ALA A 58 5.60 9.77 -1.32
CA ALA A 58 6.70 10.64 -0.94
C ALA A 58 7.49 11.16 -2.16
N LYS A 59 7.80 10.28 -3.13
CA LYS A 59 8.49 10.66 -4.37
C LYS A 59 7.67 11.63 -5.23
N SER A 60 6.35 11.52 -5.18
CA SER A 60 5.43 12.44 -5.87
C SER A 60 5.12 13.71 -5.08
N GLY A 61 5.67 13.88 -3.87
CA GLY A 61 5.46 15.06 -3.04
C GLY A 61 4.12 15.07 -2.28
N PHE A 62 3.44 13.93 -2.17
CA PHE A 62 2.22 13.79 -1.39
C PHE A 62 2.56 13.47 0.07
N THR A 63 2.34 14.42 0.98
CA THR A 63 2.64 14.28 2.42
C THR A 63 1.38 14.18 3.27
N ASN A 64 0.42 15.08 3.04
CA ASN A 64 -0.80 15.21 3.83
C ASN A 64 -2.02 14.85 2.96
N PRO A 65 -2.94 14.01 3.46
CA PRO A 65 -4.18 13.71 2.75
C PRO A 65 -5.14 14.90 2.78
N THR A 66 -5.87 15.10 1.68
CA THR A 66 -7.04 15.99 1.65
C THR A 66 -8.20 15.39 2.44
N ASP A 67 -9.22 16.19 2.76
CA ASP A 67 -10.35 15.71 3.57
C ASP A 67 -11.05 14.50 2.94
N ILE A 68 -11.32 14.54 1.63
CA ILE A 68 -11.95 13.40 0.94
C ILE A 68 -11.06 12.14 0.96
N GLN A 69 -9.73 12.30 0.93
CA GLN A 69 -8.79 11.18 1.03
C GLN A 69 -8.78 10.62 2.46
N ARG A 70 -8.82 11.50 3.48
CA ARG A 70 -8.88 11.13 4.89
C ARG A 70 -10.09 10.27 5.21
N GLU A 71 -11.25 10.70 4.73
CA GLU A 71 -12.52 10.00 4.94
C GLU A 71 -12.64 8.71 4.12
N ALA A 72 -12.18 8.71 2.87
CA ALA A 72 -12.42 7.59 1.95
C ALA A 72 -11.39 6.45 2.07
N ILE A 73 -10.10 6.75 2.25
CA ILE A 73 -9.04 5.74 2.13
C ILE A 73 -9.23 4.64 3.18
N GLY A 74 -9.49 5.00 4.45
CA GLY A 74 -9.68 4.02 5.53
C GLY A 74 -10.86 3.09 5.27
N VAL A 75 -12.01 3.66 4.92
CA VAL A 75 -13.23 2.93 4.59
C VAL A 75 -13.03 1.98 3.41
N ALA A 76 -12.29 2.43 2.38
CA ALA A 76 -12.01 1.62 1.19
C ALA A 76 -11.01 0.48 1.48
N LEU A 77 -10.02 0.71 2.34
CA LEU A 77 -9.06 -0.34 2.76
C LEU A 77 -9.76 -1.49 3.51
N GLN A 78 -10.84 -1.17 4.22
CA GLN A 78 -11.71 -2.15 4.88
C GLN A 78 -12.60 -2.94 3.89
N GLY A 79 -12.63 -2.56 2.61
CA GLY A 79 -13.40 -3.25 1.57
C GLY A 79 -14.85 -2.80 1.45
N HIS A 80 -15.21 -1.64 2.01
CA HIS A 80 -16.56 -1.09 1.86
C HIS A 80 -16.73 -0.33 0.53
N ASP A 81 -17.94 -0.37 0.00
CA ASP A 81 -18.34 0.46 -1.14
C ASP A 81 -18.47 1.93 -0.72
N ILE A 82 -18.02 2.85 -1.57
CA ILE A 82 -17.98 4.28 -1.27
C ILE A 82 -18.65 5.09 -2.37
N LEU A 83 -19.55 5.98 -1.96
CA LEU A 83 -20.03 7.07 -2.80
C LEU A 83 -19.31 8.37 -2.42
N GLY A 84 -18.29 8.75 -3.20
CA GLY A 84 -17.50 9.95 -2.95
C GLY A 84 -18.05 11.18 -3.68
N ALA A 85 -18.58 12.16 -2.93
CA ALA A 85 -19.01 13.45 -3.47
C ALA A 85 -18.07 14.57 -3.01
N ALA A 86 -17.34 15.17 -3.95
CA ALA A 86 -16.47 16.32 -3.67
C ALA A 86 -16.24 17.14 -4.94
N MET A 87 -15.86 18.41 -4.82
CA MET A 87 -15.53 19.28 -5.95
C MET A 87 -14.31 18.78 -6.75
N THR A 88 -14.20 19.18 -8.01
CA THR A 88 -12.97 18.97 -8.81
C THR A 88 -11.75 19.58 -8.11
N GLY A 89 -10.59 18.94 -8.24
CA GLY A 89 -9.37 19.36 -7.54
C GLY A 89 -9.29 18.94 -6.07
N SER A 90 -10.31 18.33 -5.48
CA SER A 90 -10.30 17.88 -4.07
C SER A 90 -9.39 16.69 -3.77
N GLY A 91 -8.75 16.09 -4.79
CA GLY A 91 -7.88 14.93 -4.61
C GLY A 91 -8.58 13.56 -4.65
N LYS A 92 -9.82 13.47 -5.16
CA LYS A 92 -10.57 12.21 -5.32
C LYS A 92 -9.78 11.10 -6.03
N THR A 93 -8.92 11.46 -6.98
CA THR A 93 -8.11 10.50 -7.74
C THR A 93 -7.28 9.61 -6.82
N LEU A 94 -6.51 10.20 -5.89
CA LEU A 94 -5.77 9.40 -4.91
C LEU A 94 -6.68 8.71 -3.89
N ALA A 95 -7.85 9.29 -3.60
CA ALA A 95 -8.80 8.71 -2.66
C ALA A 95 -9.29 7.32 -3.09
N PHE A 96 -9.42 7.05 -4.39
CA PHE A 96 -9.71 5.70 -4.90
C PHE A 96 -8.47 4.94 -5.38
N LEU A 97 -7.42 5.60 -5.90
CA LEU A 97 -6.23 4.91 -6.40
C LEU A 97 -5.40 4.25 -5.29
N ILE A 98 -5.25 4.89 -4.13
CA ILE A 98 -4.47 4.33 -3.02
C ILE A 98 -5.08 2.99 -2.55
N PRO A 99 -6.38 2.91 -2.21
CA PRO A 99 -7.00 1.63 -1.83
C PRO A 99 -6.93 0.56 -2.93
N VAL A 100 -7.04 0.97 -4.19
CA VAL A 100 -6.89 0.11 -5.38
C VAL A 100 -5.50 -0.55 -5.41
N LEU A 101 -4.42 0.24 -5.27
CA LEU A 101 -3.06 -0.29 -5.26
C LEU A 101 -2.82 -1.23 -4.07
N GLU A 102 -3.33 -0.88 -2.90
CA GLU A 102 -3.23 -1.71 -1.71
C GLU A 102 -4.02 -3.02 -1.85
N CYS A 103 -5.20 -3.00 -2.50
CA CYS A 103 -5.97 -4.19 -2.80
C CYS A 103 -5.18 -5.16 -3.68
N LEU A 104 -4.59 -4.68 -4.78
CA LEU A 104 -3.73 -5.49 -5.65
C LEU A 104 -2.50 -6.03 -4.91
N TYR A 105 -1.87 -5.18 -4.09
CA TYR A 105 -0.72 -5.57 -3.29
C TYR A 105 -1.05 -6.71 -2.33
N ARG A 106 -2.18 -6.59 -1.63
CA ARG A 106 -2.69 -7.61 -0.70
C ARG A 106 -3.06 -8.91 -1.42
N ALA A 107 -3.69 -8.81 -2.58
CA ALA A 107 -4.08 -9.95 -3.40
C ALA A 107 -2.90 -10.66 -4.10
N ARG A 108 -1.66 -10.15 -3.96
CA ARG A 108 -0.49 -10.63 -4.70
C ARG A 108 -0.71 -10.57 -6.22
N TRP A 109 -1.49 -9.59 -6.67
CA TRP A 109 -1.90 -9.53 -8.05
C TRP A 109 -0.70 -9.36 -8.97
N THR A 110 -0.62 -10.20 -9.99
CA THR A 110 0.42 -10.20 -10.99
C THR A 110 -0.18 -10.07 -12.39
N ILE A 111 0.68 -9.88 -13.38
CA ILE A 111 0.27 -9.87 -14.78
C ILE A 111 -0.37 -11.18 -15.25
N ASN A 112 -0.09 -12.30 -14.57
CA ASN A 112 -0.64 -13.61 -14.93
C ASN A 112 -2.09 -13.80 -14.45
N ASP A 113 -2.56 -12.95 -13.55
CA ASP A 113 -3.91 -13.02 -12.97
C ASP A 113 -4.96 -12.27 -13.83
N GLY A 114 -4.51 -11.55 -14.86
CA GLY A 114 -5.39 -10.82 -15.78
C GLY A 114 -5.81 -9.44 -15.26
N LEU A 115 -7.03 -9.02 -15.61
CA LEU A 115 -7.58 -7.71 -15.25
C LEU A 115 -7.90 -7.65 -13.75
N GLY A 116 -7.12 -6.89 -12.97
CA GLY A 116 -7.36 -6.71 -11.54
C GLY A 116 -8.37 -5.62 -11.21
N ILE A 117 -8.33 -4.49 -11.94
CA ILE A 117 -9.12 -3.29 -11.61
C ILE A 117 -9.60 -2.59 -12.88
N LEU A 118 -10.84 -2.08 -12.83
CA LEU A 118 -11.46 -1.27 -13.88
C LEU A 118 -11.80 0.12 -13.31
N ILE A 119 -11.28 1.17 -13.96
CA ILE A 119 -11.59 2.57 -13.64
C ILE A 119 -12.27 3.15 -14.88
N ILE A 120 -13.47 3.69 -14.70
CA ILE A 120 -14.27 4.26 -15.80
C ILE A 120 -14.25 5.78 -15.66
N SER A 121 -13.78 6.44 -16.72
CA SER A 121 -13.79 7.90 -16.83
C SER A 121 -14.88 8.35 -17.81
N PRO A 122 -15.61 9.44 -17.53
CA PRO A 122 -16.67 9.94 -18.42
C PRO A 122 -16.13 10.57 -19.71
N THR A 123 -14.88 11.03 -19.71
CA THR A 123 -14.25 11.65 -20.89
C THR A 123 -12.88 11.05 -21.16
N ARG A 124 -12.46 11.14 -22.43
CA ARG A 124 -11.16 10.60 -22.87
C ARG A 124 -10.01 11.36 -22.24
N GLU A 125 -10.12 12.68 -22.16
CA GLU A 125 -9.10 13.58 -21.63
C GLU A 125 -8.78 13.29 -20.17
N LEU A 126 -9.76 12.86 -19.38
CA LEU A 126 -9.58 12.45 -17.98
C LEU A 126 -9.02 11.02 -17.85
N ALA A 127 -9.06 10.21 -18.90
CA ALA A 127 -8.56 8.84 -18.90
C ALA A 127 -7.08 8.74 -19.32
N TYR A 128 -6.55 9.76 -20.02
CA TYR A 128 -5.17 9.79 -20.52
C TYR A 128 -4.16 10.26 -19.46
#